data_AF-A0A1A7ZSV0-F1
#
_entry.id   AF-A0A1A7ZSV0-F1
#
_cell.length_a   1.000
_cell.length_b   1.000
_cell.length_c   1.000
_cell.angle_alpha   90.00
_cell.angle_beta   90.00
_cell.angle_gamma   90.00
#
_symmetry.space_group_name_H-M   'P 1'
#
loop_
_entity.id
_entity.type
_entity.pdbx_description
1 polymer ?
#
loop_
_entity_poly.entity_id
_entity_poly.type
_entity_poly.pdbx_seq_one_letter_code
_entity_poly.pdbx_strand_id
1 'polypeptide(L)'
;LIATIINSALKSSAGYTSRQILDIVFVLRVLRLIRVVDSIKRFRIIINTLIRIGPAILTFGQLIVVVYYVFAIVGMELFKNKVKFFDNSTHPEHAYCGNPLLKGHSFAQLGYCKNNFNNVVSSFILLVELTVVNQWHVLSDGFASVTHVSARIFFVLFHIVVVIVIINIFVAFVLEAFFVEYSVDKSQLQTSLEKKIEELELAVAQEKVDDNLVNAMETIVNDLTTGQATKPNLMFKIASKRYRTVDALLQRMFEADIDPEDFAEIDESQARSFENPVFGMGGR
;
A
#
# COMPACT_ATOMS: atom_id res chain seq x y z
N LEU A 1 20.79 16.35 -11.14
CA LEU A 1 19.79 16.00 -10.09
C LEU A 1 20.46 15.34 -8.88
N ILE A 2 21.03 14.13 -9.00
CA ILE A 2 21.71 13.45 -7.86
C ILE A 2 22.93 14.23 -7.35
N ALA A 3 23.81 14.70 -8.25
CA ALA A 3 24.95 15.55 -7.89
C ALA A 3 24.52 16.88 -7.25
N THR A 4 23.37 17.41 -7.65
CA THR A 4 22.78 18.65 -7.13
C THR A 4 22.21 18.44 -5.73
N ILE A 5 21.58 17.30 -5.47
CA ILE A 5 21.08 16.89 -4.16
C ILE A 5 22.26 16.64 -3.20
N ILE A 6 23.31 15.96 -3.67
CA ILE A 6 24.51 15.70 -2.87
C ILE A 6 25.24 17.00 -2.54
N ASN A 7 25.40 17.91 -3.51
CA ASN A 7 26.07 19.19 -3.26
C ASN A 7 25.21 20.10 -2.35
N SER A 8 23.88 20.02 -2.43
CA SER A 8 22.97 20.73 -1.52
C SER A 8 22.99 20.15 -0.10
N ALA A 9 23.09 18.82 0.03
CA ALA A 9 23.25 18.13 1.32
C ALA A 9 24.62 18.42 1.96
N LEU A 10 25.68 18.45 1.15
CA LEU A 10 27.03 18.82 1.60
C LEU A 10 27.14 20.31 1.97
N LYS A 11 26.45 21.20 1.26
CA LYS A 11 26.40 22.63 1.60
C LYS A 11 25.55 22.89 2.85
N SER A 12 24.52 22.09 3.10
CA SER A 12 23.81 22.03 4.38
C SER A 12 24.66 21.44 5.51
N SER A 13 25.72 20.68 5.18
CA SER A 13 26.59 20.03 6.16
C SER A 13 27.62 20.94 6.81
N ALA A 14 27.77 22.18 6.34
CA ALA A 14 28.73 23.14 6.90
C ALA A 14 28.35 23.67 8.30
N GLY A 15 27.24 23.20 8.90
CA GLY A 15 26.76 23.61 10.23
C GLY A 15 26.40 22.48 11.20
N TYR A 16 26.66 21.21 10.88
CA TYR A 16 26.30 20.10 11.80
C TYR A 16 27.36 19.92 12.88
N THR A 17 26.90 19.89 14.14
CA THR A 17 27.77 19.62 15.29
C THR A 17 28.27 18.17 15.23
N SER A 18 29.51 17.89 15.62
CA SER A 18 30.10 16.54 15.56
C SER A 18 29.24 15.45 16.20
N ARG A 19 28.46 15.80 17.24
CA ARG A 19 27.48 14.89 17.88
C ARG A 19 26.35 14.47 16.92
N GLN A 20 25.78 15.40 16.17
CA GLN A 20 24.71 15.11 15.21
C GLN A 20 25.20 14.15 14.11
N ILE A 21 26.44 14.33 13.65
CA ILE A 21 27.05 13.44 12.64
C ILE A 21 27.23 12.03 13.21
N LEU A 22 27.72 11.91 14.44
CA LEU A 22 27.88 10.61 15.11
C LEU A 22 26.53 9.91 15.31
N ASP A 23 25.50 10.63 15.75
CA ASP A 23 24.15 10.09 15.92
C ASP A 23 23.58 9.59 14.58
N ILE A 24 23.74 10.36 13.50
CA ILE A 24 23.32 9.93 12.15
C ILE A 24 24.06 8.66 11.73
N VAL A 25 25.39 8.59 11.93
CA VAL A 25 26.18 7.39 11.59
C VAL A 25 25.75 6.18 12.41
N PHE A 26 25.44 6.36 13.70
CA PHE A 26 24.91 5.28 14.54
C PHE A 26 23.54 4.82 14.06
N VAL A 27 22.61 5.73 13.74
CA VAL A 27 21.30 5.39 13.17
C VAL A 27 21.46 4.61 11.86
N LEU A 28 22.30 5.08 10.93
CA LEU A 28 22.59 4.37 9.67
C LEU A 28 23.20 2.98 9.92
N ARG A 29 24.06 2.85 10.94
CA ARG A 29 24.66 1.57 11.34
C ARG A 29 23.61 0.60 11.89
N VAL A 30 22.57 1.09 12.55
CA VAL A 30 21.44 0.25 13.01
C VAL A 30 20.52 -0.10 11.85
N LEU A 31 20.23 0.84 10.94
CA LEU A 31 19.39 0.59 9.75
C LEU A 31 19.94 -0.53 8.85
N ARG A 32 21.25 -0.74 8.79
CA ARG A 32 21.82 -1.87 8.03
C ARG A 32 21.36 -3.24 8.56
N LEU A 33 20.91 -3.35 9.81
CA LEU A 33 20.34 -4.57 10.38
C LEU A 33 18.98 -4.91 9.74
N ILE A 34 18.27 -3.95 9.16
CA ILE A 34 17.03 -4.20 8.40
C ILE A 34 17.31 -5.11 7.19
N ARG A 35 18.51 -5.10 6.61
CA ARG A 35 18.88 -6.06 5.54
C ARG A 35 18.84 -7.52 5.99
N VAL A 36 18.95 -7.80 7.29
CA VAL A 36 18.78 -9.16 7.84
C VAL A 36 17.32 -9.62 7.68
N VAL A 37 16.36 -8.69 7.76
CA VAL A 37 14.93 -8.98 7.56
C VAL A 37 14.66 -9.48 6.14
N ASP A 38 15.39 -8.98 5.13
CA ASP A 38 15.29 -9.45 3.74
C ASP A 38 15.76 -10.89 3.54
N SER A 39 16.61 -11.42 4.43
CA SER A 39 17.08 -12.81 4.36
C SER A 39 15.98 -13.81 4.72
N ILE A 40 14.97 -13.38 5.49
CA ILE A 40 13.86 -14.23 5.93
C ILE A 40 12.72 -14.11 4.92
N LYS A 41 12.46 -15.19 4.18
CA LYS A 41 11.41 -15.24 3.13
C LYS A 41 10.04 -14.73 3.60
N ARG A 42 9.66 -15.02 4.85
CA ARG A 42 8.37 -14.60 5.42
C ARG A 42 8.23 -13.08 5.55
N PHE A 43 9.27 -12.39 6.03
CA PHE A 43 9.23 -10.93 6.18
C PHE A 43 9.30 -10.20 4.83
N ARG A 44 10.04 -10.76 3.86
CA ARG A 44 10.09 -10.21 2.49
C ARG A 44 8.71 -10.13 1.86
N ILE A 45 7.87 -11.15 2.05
CA ILE A 45 6.50 -11.17 1.53
C ILE A 45 5.72 -10.00 2.14
N ILE A 46 5.76 -9.83 3.47
CA ILE A 46 5.06 -8.75 4.18
C ILE A 46 5.50 -7.37 3.68
N ILE A 47 6.81 -7.14 3.54
CA ILE A 47 7.35 -5.85 3.05
C ILE A 47 6.89 -5.58 1.61
N ASN A 48 6.94 -6.57 0.72
CA ASN A 48 6.50 -6.41 -0.67
C ASN A 48 4.99 -6.13 -0.75
N THR A 49 4.17 -6.72 0.12
CA THR A 49 2.75 -6.42 0.22
C THR A 49 2.54 -4.99 0.74
N LEU A 50 3.27 -4.56 1.78
CA LEU A 50 3.23 -3.18 2.30
C LEU A 50 3.60 -2.14 1.23
N ILE A 51 4.63 -2.41 0.42
CA ILE A 51 5.03 -1.51 -0.68
C ILE A 51 3.94 -1.43 -1.75
N ARG A 52 3.24 -2.54 -2.04
CA ARG A 52 2.15 -2.58 -3.02
C ARG A 52 0.91 -1.83 -2.57
N ILE A 53 0.52 -1.94 -1.29
CA ILE A 53 -0.60 -1.16 -0.74
C ILE A 53 -0.21 0.29 -0.39
N GLY A 54 1.08 0.58 -0.27
CA GLY A 54 1.62 1.88 0.14
C GLY A 54 1.04 3.09 -0.61
N PRO A 55 0.95 3.07 -1.96
CA PRO A 55 0.31 4.14 -2.72
C PRO A 55 -1.14 4.41 -2.31
N ALA A 56 -1.94 3.36 -2.05
CA ALA A 56 -3.32 3.51 -1.58
C ALA A 56 -3.38 4.07 -0.15
N ILE A 57 -2.46 3.64 0.73
CA ILE A 57 -2.35 4.22 2.09
C ILE A 57 -1.97 5.70 2.01
N LEU A 58 -1.06 6.08 1.10
CA LEU A 58 -0.62 7.47 0.94
C LEU A 58 -1.74 8.40 0.46
N THR A 59 -2.58 7.96 -0.49
CA THR A 59 -3.70 8.78 -0.98
C THR A 59 -4.70 9.06 0.14
N PHE A 60 -5.02 8.08 0.97
CA PHE A 60 -5.87 8.31 2.14
C PHE A 60 -5.13 9.10 3.24
N GLY A 61 -3.85 8.82 3.49
CA GLY A 61 -3.03 9.51 4.47
C GLY A 61 -2.96 11.02 4.22
N GLN A 62 -3.00 11.46 2.96
CA GLN A 62 -3.11 12.88 2.61
C GLN A 62 -4.37 13.54 3.15
N LEU A 63 -5.51 12.83 3.21
CA LEU A 63 -6.74 13.35 3.80
C LEU A 63 -6.55 13.68 5.29
N ILE A 64 -5.87 12.80 6.04
CA ILE A 64 -5.56 13.03 7.46
C ILE A 64 -4.71 14.29 7.62
N VAL A 65 -3.70 14.46 6.76
CA VAL A 65 -2.83 15.65 6.78
C VAL A 65 -3.62 16.94 6.50
N VAL A 66 -4.59 16.91 5.57
CA VAL A 66 -5.46 18.06 5.29
C VAL A 66 -6.32 18.42 6.51
N VAL A 67 -6.92 17.42 7.17
CA VAL A 67 -7.70 17.66 8.39
C VAL A 67 -6.80 18.25 9.49
N TYR A 68 -5.59 17.72 9.67
CA TYR A 68 -4.63 18.24 10.64
C TYR A 68 -4.25 19.67 10.32
N TYR A 69 -4.06 20.00 9.04
CA TYR A 69 -3.75 21.35 8.62
C TYR A 69 -4.84 22.35 9.03
N VAL A 70 -6.12 22.01 8.82
CA VAL A 70 -7.24 22.87 9.26
C VAL A 70 -7.21 23.08 10.77
N PHE A 71 -7.11 22.01 11.56
CA PHE A 71 -7.03 22.11 13.02
C PHE A 71 -5.77 22.83 13.50
N ALA A 72 -4.65 22.71 12.79
CA ALA A 72 -3.41 23.40 13.13
C ALA A 72 -3.55 24.92 12.91
N ILE A 73 -4.12 25.36 11.78
CA ILE A 73 -4.37 26.80 11.55
C ILE A 73 -5.33 27.35 12.61
N VAL A 74 -6.45 26.68 12.86
CA VAL A 74 -7.43 27.10 13.88
C VAL A 74 -6.78 27.14 15.27
N GLY A 75 -6.02 26.10 15.63
CA GLY A 75 -5.32 26.03 16.91
C GLY A 75 -4.25 27.11 17.06
N MET A 76 -3.52 27.44 15.99
CA MET A 76 -2.58 28.56 15.99
C MET A 76 -3.27 29.89 16.22
N GLU A 77 -4.41 30.16 15.60
CA GLU A 77 -5.13 31.42 15.83
C GLU A 77 -5.68 31.53 17.27
N LEU A 78 -6.14 30.42 17.86
CA LEU A 78 -6.69 30.41 19.22
C LEU A 78 -5.63 30.43 20.32
N PHE A 79 -4.52 29.71 20.12
CA PHE A 79 -3.56 29.38 21.18
C PHE A 79 -2.14 29.92 20.93
N LYS A 80 -1.96 30.81 19.95
CA LYS A 80 -0.65 31.43 19.65
C LYS A 80 -0.04 32.08 20.89
N ASN A 81 1.23 31.81 21.14
CA ASN A 81 2.04 32.39 22.19
C ASN A 81 1.51 32.19 23.63
N LYS A 82 0.53 31.30 23.84
CA LYS A 82 -0.03 31.01 25.17
C LYS A 82 0.84 30.08 26.00
N VAL A 83 1.59 29.21 25.32
CA VAL A 83 2.55 28.26 25.88
C VAL A 83 3.85 28.42 25.11
N LYS A 84 4.97 28.62 25.80
CA LYS A 84 6.30 28.78 25.20
C LYS A 84 7.25 27.74 25.75
N PHE A 85 8.05 27.18 24.85
CA PHE A 85 9.18 26.33 25.21
C PHE A 85 10.46 27.17 25.28
N PHE A 86 11.24 26.96 26.34
CA PHE A 86 12.57 27.54 26.49
C PHE A 86 13.58 26.40 26.50
N ASP A 87 14.58 26.45 25.63
CA ASP A 87 15.58 25.38 25.53
C ASP A 87 16.57 25.41 26.70
N ASN A 88 16.83 26.61 27.23
CA ASN A 88 17.71 26.79 28.37
C ASN A 88 16.92 26.83 29.69
N SER A 89 17.16 25.82 30.54
CA SER A 89 16.50 25.63 31.83
C SER A 89 16.80 26.71 32.88
N THR A 90 17.75 27.62 32.62
CA THR A 90 18.05 28.76 33.49
C THR A 90 17.03 29.89 33.40
N HIS A 91 16.17 29.91 32.38
CA HIS A 91 15.10 30.90 32.34
C HIS A 91 14.06 30.63 33.44
N PRO A 92 13.74 31.61 34.30
CA PRO A 92 12.78 31.42 35.39
C PRO A 92 11.38 31.05 34.89
N GLU A 93 11.06 31.41 33.63
CA GLU A 93 9.79 31.12 32.99
C GLU A 93 9.68 29.70 32.42
N HIS A 94 10.78 28.95 32.36
CA HIS A 94 10.80 27.56 31.91
C HIS A 94 9.91 26.67 32.79
N ALA A 95 9.90 26.91 34.11
CA ALA A 95 9.13 26.13 35.08
C ALA A 95 7.60 26.23 34.89
N TYR A 96 7.12 27.23 34.15
CA TYR A 96 5.69 27.46 33.91
C TYR A 96 5.39 27.72 32.43
N CYS A 97 6.24 27.22 31.52
CA CYS A 97 6.07 27.33 30.07
C CYS A 97 5.79 28.77 29.56
N GLY A 98 6.35 29.80 30.22
CA GLY A 98 6.15 31.20 29.82
C GLY A 98 4.79 31.81 30.17
N ASN A 99 3.92 31.10 30.91
CA ASN A 99 2.63 31.63 31.36
C ASN A 99 2.40 31.41 32.88
N PRO A 100 2.25 32.47 33.70
CA PRO A 100 2.04 32.34 35.14
C PRO A 100 0.86 31.47 35.55
N LEU A 101 -0.17 31.35 34.70
CA LEU A 101 -1.35 30.51 34.94
C LEU A 101 -1.03 29.01 34.95
N LEU A 102 0.12 28.61 34.40
CA LEU A 102 0.60 27.22 34.43
C LEU A 102 1.55 26.94 35.60
N LYS A 103 1.77 27.91 36.50
CA LYS A 103 2.66 27.72 37.65
C LYS A 103 2.10 26.68 38.61
N GLY A 104 2.79 25.54 38.73
CA GLY A 104 2.35 24.41 39.55
C GLY A 104 1.27 23.53 38.90
N HIS A 105 0.92 23.78 37.63
CA HIS A 105 -0.02 22.96 36.90
C HIS A 105 0.66 21.68 36.39
N SER A 106 -0.09 20.57 36.32
CA SER A 106 0.40 19.26 35.85
C SER A 106 0.98 19.34 34.44
N PHE A 107 0.42 20.19 33.59
CA PHE A 107 0.92 20.48 32.24
C PHE A 107 2.40 20.89 32.22
N ALA A 108 2.80 21.83 33.09
CA ALA A 108 4.18 22.32 33.14
C ALA A 108 5.10 21.33 33.88
N GLN A 109 4.61 20.68 34.95
CA GLN A 109 5.37 19.69 35.71
C GLN A 109 5.74 18.46 34.89
N LEU A 110 4.89 18.05 33.95
CA LEU A 110 5.13 16.93 33.05
C LEU A 110 5.95 17.31 31.81
N GLY A 111 6.38 18.56 31.69
CA GLY A 111 7.28 19.00 30.61
C GLY A 111 6.61 19.20 29.26
N TYR A 112 5.29 19.41 29.20
CA TYR A 112 4.56 19.60 27.93
C TYR A 112 4.75 20.98 27.27
N CYS A 113 5.69 21.81 27.73
CA CYS A 113 5.91 23.15 27.17
C CYS A 113 6.28 23.14 25.67
N LYS A 114 6.88 22.05 25.16
CA LYS A 114 7.17 21.83 23.73
C LYS A 114 5.91 21.71 22.87
N ASN A 115 4.81 21.29 23.48
CA ASN A 115 3.53 21.06 22.81
C ASN A 115 2.74 22.36 22.77
N ASN A 116 2.99 23.16 21.75
CA ASN A 116 2.38 24.48 21.60
C ASN A 116 1.95 24.76 20.14
N PHE A 117 1.01 25.67 20.00
CA PHE A 117 0.50 26.15 18.71
C PHE A 117 1.21 27.43 18.25
N ASN A 118 2.52 27.56 18.48
CA ASN A 118 3.26 28.76 18.05
C ASN A 118 3.64 28.70 16.57
N ASN A 119 3.90 27.49 16.05
CA ASN A 119 4.27 27.24 14.66
C ASN A 119 3.48 26.05 14.10
N VAL A 120 3.39 25.96 12.78
CA VAL A 120 2.67 24.85 12.13
C VAL A 120 3.27 23.49 12.49
N VAL A 121 4.60 23.36 12.52
CA VAL A 121 5.28 22.09 12.84
C VAL A 121 5.00 21.64 14.28
N SER A 122 5.10 22.54 15.26
CA SER A 122 4.81 22.21 16.66
C SER A 122 3.33 21.89 16.87
N SER A 123 2.45 22.58 16.14
CA SER A 123 1.01 22.30 16.13
C SER A 123 0.73 20.90 15.59
N PHE A 124 1.36 20.51 14.48
CA PHE A 124 1.24 19.16 13.92
C PHE A 124 1.70 18.09 14.89
N ILE A 125 2.83 18.28 15.57
CA ILE A 125 3.33 17.33 16.59
C ILE A 125 2.31 17.19 17.72
N LEU A 126 1.80 18.30 18.24
CA LEU A 126 0.77 18.28 19.28
C LEU A 126 -0.52 17.58 18.81
N LEU A 127 -0.98 17.81 17.57
CA LEU A 127 -2.14 17.11 17.02
C LEU A 127 -1.89 15.60 16.86
N VAL A 128 -0.68 15.18 16.49
CA VAL A 128 -0.28 13.76 16.48
C VAL A 128 -0.37 13.17 17.89
N GLU A 129 0.18 13.86 18.89
CA GLU A 129 0.11 13.40 20.29
C GLU A 129 -1.34 13.30 20.79
N LEU A 130 -2.20 14.27 20.44
CA LEU A 130 -3.64 14.23 20.75
C LEU A 130 -4.35 13.05 20.05
N THR A 131 -3.87 12.63 18.88
CA THR A 131 -4.44 11.51 18.14
C THR A 131 -4.14 10.17 18.81
N VAL A 132 -3.00 10.06 19.50
CA VAL A 132 -2.63 8.88 20.30
C VAL A 132 -3.52 8.75 21.55
N VAL A 133 -4.27 9.80 21.92
CA VAL A 133 -5.22 9.83 23.05
C VAL A 133 -4.56 9.71 24.43
N ASN A 134 -3.23 9.60 24.52
CA ASN A 134 -2.56 9.52 25.81
C ASN A 134 -2.54 10.88 26.52
N GLN A 135 -3.02 10.94 27.77
CA GLN A 135 -2.99 12.15 28.62
C GLN A 135 -3.59 13.42 27.94
N TRP A 136 -4.48 13.25 26.96
CA TRP A 136 -5.02 14.35 26.17
C TRP A 136 -5.79 15.38 27.02
N HIS A 137 -6.38 14.93 28.13
CA HIS A 137 -7.06 15.80 29.10
C HIS A 137 -6.09 16.78 29.77
N VAL A 138 -4.84 16.38 30.06
CA VAL A 138 -3.82 17.28 30.66
C VAL A 138 -3.45 18.38 29.68
N LEU A 139 -3.30 18.03 28.40
CA LEU A 139 -3.05 18.99 27.33
C LEU A 139 -4.24 19.97 27.22
N SER A 140 -5.47 19.45 27.16
CA SER A 140 -6.69 20.25 27.08
C SER A 140 -6.84 21.21 28.28
N ASP A 141 -6.62 20.72 29.50
CA ASP A 141 -6.70 21.50 30.73
C ASP A 141 -5.61 22.57 30.82
N GLY A 142 -4.39 22.25 30.34
CA GLY A 142 -3.31 23.23 30.22
C GLY A 142 -3.69 24.40 29.33
N PHE A 143 -4.24 24.12 28.14
CA PHE A 143 -4.69 25.16 27.20
C PHE A 143 -5.93 25.92 27.70
N ALA A 144 -6.87 25.25 28.37
CA ALA A 144 -8.04 25.89 28.98
C ALA A 144 -7.65 26.84 30.12
N SER A 145 -6.63 26.50 30.91
CA SER A 145 -6.13 27.32 32.01
C SER A 145 -5.47 28.61 31.54
N VAL A 146 -4.84 28.62 30.37
CA VAL A 146 -4.17 29.82 29.80
C VAL A 146 -5.04 30.67 28.88
N THR A 147 -6.24 30.18 28.54
CA THR A 147 -7.19 30.88 27.66
C THR A 147 -8.55 31.05 28.34
N HIS A 148 -9.47 30.12 28.09
CA HIS A 148 -10.80 30.07 28.68
C HIS A 148 -11.27 28.62 28.72
N VAL A 149 -12.21 28.29 29.63
CA VAL A 149 -12.74 26.92 29.80
C VAL A 149 -13.36 26.38 28.49
N SER A 150 -13.89 27.26 27.64
CA SER A 150 -14.43 26.89 26.31
C SER A 150 -13.38 26.31 25.36
N ALA A 151 -12.08 26.50 25.60
CA ALA A 151 -11.03 25.88 24.81
C ALA A 151 -11.11 24.35 24.82
N ARG A 152 -11.67 23.74 25.88
CA ARG A 152 -11.92 22.29 25.93
C ARG A 152 -12.76 21.79 24.75
N ILE A 153 -13.68 22.61 24.25
CA ILE A 153 -14.53 22.27 23.10
C ILE A 153 -13.68 21.99 21.86
N PHE A 154 -12.61 22.75 21.63
CA PHE A 154 -11.68 22.52 20.51
C PHE A 154 -11.05 21.11 20.59
N PHE A 155 -10.58 20.71 21.77
CA PHE A 155 -9.94 19.40 21.95
C PHE A 155 -10.94 18.24 21.87
N VAL A 156 -12.14 18.41 22.43
CA VAL A 156 -13.22 17.42 22.31
C VAL A 156 -13.67 17.27 20.87
N LEU A 157 -13.85 18.38 20.14
CA LEU A 157 -14.20 18.37 18.72
C LEU A 157 -13.13 17.67 17.90
N PHE A 158 -11.84 17.99 18.13
CA PHE A 158 -10.72 17.32 17.50
C PHE A 158 -10.76 15.81 17.76
N HIS A 159 -10.99 15.39 19.01
CA HIS A 159 -11.06 13.98 19.36
C HIS A 159 -12.20 13.25 18.62
N ILE A 160 -13.39 13.83 18.58
CA ILE A 160 -14.54 13.26 17.86
C ILE A 160 -14.24 13.15 16.36
N VAL A 161 -13.80 14.24 15.73
CA VAL A 161 -13.59 14.27 14.28
C VAL A 161 -12.40 13.41 13.87
N VAL A 162 -11.26 13.58 14.52
CA VAL A 162 -10.02 12.93 14.08
C VAL A 162 -9.92 11.51 14.62
N VAL A 163 -10.00 11.32 15.93
CA VAL A 163 -9.72 10.02 16.55
C VAL A 163 -10.88 9.05 16.33
N ILE A 164 -12.11 9.48 16.61
CA ILE A 164 -13.27 8.57 16.53
C ILE A 164 -13.69 8.36 15.08
N VAL A 165 -13.74 9.40 14.25
CA VAL A 165 -14.20 9.28 12.87
C VAL A 165 -13.05 8.98 11.91
N ILE A 166 -12.11 9.90 11.72
CA ILE A 166 -11.10 9.79 10.64
C ILE A 166 -10.14 8.60 10.84
N ILE A 167 -9.60 8.38 12.03
CA ILE A 167 -8.67 7.27 12.28
C ILE A 167 -9.37 5.91 12.13
N ASN A 168 -10.62 5.77 12.58
CA ASN A 168 -11.35 4.52 12.40
C ASN A 168 -11.69 4.25 10.94
N ILE A 169 -12.07 5.29 10.17
CA ILE A 169 -12.25 5.16 8.71
C ILE A 169 -10.92 4.79 8.05
N PHE A 170 -9.81 5.40 8.45
CA PHE A 170 -8.48 5.07 7.94
C PHE A 170 -8.12 3.61 8.20
N VAL A 171 -8.27 3.14 9.43
CA VAL A 171 -7.99 1.75 9.80
C VAL A 171 -8.84 0.79 8.99
N ALA A 172 -10.14 1.07 8.85
CA ALA A 172 -11.04 0.26 8.02
C ALA A 172 -10.58 0.21 6.56
N PHE A 173 -10.24 1.36 5.97
CA PHE A 173 -9.73 1.43 4.60
C PHE A 173 -8.40 0.67 4.42
N VAL A 174 -7.47 0.80 5.36
CA VAL A 174 -6.18 0.08 5.32
C VAL A 174 -6.39 -1.43 5.41
N LEU A 175 -7.30 -1.88 6.27
CA LEU A 175 -7.65 -3.30 6.39
C LEU A 175 -8.26 -3.82 5.10
N GLU A 176 -9.20 -3.09 4.49
CA GLU A 176 -9.81 -3.46 3.21
C GLU A 176 -8.76 -3.57 2.10
N ALA A 177 -7.90 -2.55 1.95
CA ALA A 177 -6.82 -2.56 0.97
C ALA A 177 -5.85 -3.74 1.18
N PHE A 178 -5.57 -4.09 2.44
CA PHE A 178 -4.74 -5.25 2.78
C PHE A 178 -5.44 -6.57 2.44
N PHE A 179 -6.74 -6.71 2.74
CA PHE A 179 -7.52 -7.91 2.41
C PHE A 179 -7.60 -8.15 0.90
N VAL A 180 -7.82 -7.09 0.12
CA VAL A 180 -7.85 -7.18 -1.34
C VAL A 180 -6.50 -7.66 -1.88
N GLU A 181 -5.39 -7.03 -1.51
CA GLU A 181 -4.05 -7.43 -1.98
C GLU A 181 -3.69 -8.85 -1.50
N TYR A 182 -4.04 -9.21 -0.27
CA TYR A 182 -3.80 -10.55 0.28
C TYR A 182 -4.58 -11.63 -0.48
N SER A 183 -5.84 -11.35 -0.84
CA SER A 183 -6.68 -12.29 -1.61
C SER A 183 -6.15 -12.49 -3.04
N VAL A 184 -5.67 -11.42 -3.68
CA VAL A 184 -5.06 -11.44 -5.01
C VAL A 184 -3.74 -12.23 -5.02
N ASP A 185 -2.84 -12.02 -4.04
CA ASP A 185 -1.59 -12.79 -3.96
C ASP A 185 -1.88 -14.29 -3.75
N LYS A 186 -2.92 -14.64 -2.99
CA LYS A 186 -3.34 -16.05 -2.79
C LYS A 186 -3.90 -16.68 -4.07
N SER A 187 -4.76 -15.98 -4.80
CA SER A 187 -5.35 -16.50 -6.06
C SER A 187 -4.30 -16.65 -7.16
N GLN A 188 -3.35 -15.71 -7.27
CA GLN A 188 -2.22 -15.83 -8.20
C GLN A 188 -1.32 -17.03 -7.88
N LEU A 189 -1.08 -17.31 -6.60
CA LEU A 189 -0.31 -18.47 -6.17
C LEU A 189 -1.03 -19.79 -6.50
N GLN A 190 -2.34 -19.88 -6.27
CA GLN A 190 -3.15 -21.05 -6.65
C GLN A 190 -3.12 -21.28 -8.17
N THR A 191 -3.37 -20.24 -8.95
CA THR A 191 -3.32 -20.31 -10.43
C THR A 191 -1.94 -20.75 -10.93
N SER A 192 -0.87 -20.31 -10.27
CA SER A 192 0.49 -20.70 -10.64
C SER A 192 0.82 -22.15 -10.28
N LEU A 193 0.25 -22.66 -9.18
CA LEU A 193 0.37 -24.06 -8.78
C LEU A 193 -0.42 -24.97 -9.73
N GLU A 194 -1.65 -24.61 -10.08
CA GLU A 194 -2.48 -25.37 -11.03
C GLU A 194 -1.79 -25.51 -12.38
N LYS A 195 -1.29 -24.41 -12.96
CA LYS A 195 -0.53 -24.47 -14.23
C LYS A 195 0.68 -25.37 -14.17
N LYS A 196 1.34 -25.44 -13.01
CA LYS A 196 2.55 -26.26 -12.84
C LYS A 196 2.22 -27.74 -12.66
N ILE A 197 1.06 -28.07 -12.09
CA ILE A 197 0.53 -29.43 -12.05
C ILE A 197 0.20 -29.87 -13.48
N GLU A 198 -0.52 -29.04 -14.25
CA GLU A 198 -0.86 -29.32 -15.65
C GLU A 198 0.40 -29.52 -16.51
N GLU A 199 1.44 -28.69 -16.34
CA GLU A 199 2.72 -28.84 -17.04
C GLU A 199 3.44 -30.16 -16.68
N LEU A 200 3.42 -30.56 -15.41
CA LEU A 200 4.00 -31.83 -14.96
C LEU A 200 3.22 -33.04 -15.50
N GLU A 201 1.88 -32.98 -15.53
CA GLU A 201 1.04 -34.04 -16.10
C GLU A 201 1.26 -34.20 -17.60
N LEU A 202 1.35 -33.08 -18.33
CA LEU A 202 1.68 -33.09 -19.77
C LEU A 202 3.08 -33.65 -20.03
N ALA A 203 4.07 -33.33 -19.19
CA ALA A 203 5.42 -33.89 -19.30
C ALA A 203 5.46 -35.41 -19.08
N VAL A 204 4.71 -35.92 -18.09
CA VAL A 204 4.59 -37.37 -17.83
C VAL A 204 3.85 -38.09 -18.97
N ALA A 205 2.82 -37.45 -19.54
CA ALA A 205 2.12 -37.99 -20.70
C ALA A 205 3.04 -38.06 -21.94
N GLN A 206 3.86 -37.03 -22.17
CA GLN A 206 4.85 -37.00 -23.24
C GLN A 206 5.90 -38.12 -23.07
N GLU A 207 6.43 -38.32 -21.86
CA GLU A 207 7.40 -39.37 -21.55
C GLU A 207 6.84 -40.78 -21.83
N LYS A 208 5.58 -41.05 -21.46
CA LYS A 208 4.93 -42.33 -21.80
C LYS A 208 4.73 -42.54 -23.30
N VAL A 209 4.45 -41.47 -24.04
CA VAL A 209 4.31 -41.54 -25.51
C VAL A 209 5.68 -41.82 -26.14
N ASP A 210 6.73 -41.15 -25.68
CA ASP A 210 8.10 -41.36 -26.14
C ASP A 210 8.60 -42.79 -25.79
N ASP A 211 8.37 -43.30 -24.58
CA ASP A 211 8.69 -44.69 -24.20
C ASP A 211 7.95 -45.70 -25.07
N ASN A 212 6.66 -45.48 -25.35
CA ASN A 212 5.91 -46.34 -26.26
C ASN A 212 6.46 -46.28 -27.69
N LEU A 213 6.92 -45.12 -28.14
CA LEU A 213 7.55 -44.94 -29.45
C LEU A 213 8.93 -45.62 -29.52
N VAL A 214 9.73 -45.51 -28.45
CA VAL A 214 11.03 -46.18 -28.34
C VAL A 214 10.84 -47.70 -28.32
N ASN A 215 9.88 -48.21 -27.55
CA ASN A 215 9.53 -49.62 -27.53
C ASN A 215 9.03 -50.11 -28.90
N ALA A 216 8.18 -49.32 -29.57
CA ALA A 216 7.72 -49.62 -30.92
C ALA A 216 8.89 -49.64 -31.92
N MET A 217 9.82 -48.69 -31.81
CA MET A 217 11.00 -48.60 -32.65
C MET A 217 11.99 -49.74 -32.36
N GLU A 218 12.16 -50.19 -31.12
CA GLU A 218 12.97 -51.37 -30.79
C GLU A 218 12.35 -52.67 -31.34
N THR A 219 11.02 -52.82 -31.31
CA THR A 219 10.36 -53.94 -32.00
C THR A 219 10.55 -53.90 -33.52
N ILE A 220 10.58 -52.72 -34.12
CA ILE A 220 10.83 -52.54 -35.55
C ILE A 220 12.32 -52.79 -35.89
N VAL A 221 13.26 -52.40 -35.03
CA VAL A 221 14.70 -52.66 -35.24
C VAL A 221 15.03 -54.15 -35.13
N ASN A 222 14.30 -54.91 -34.30
CA ASN A 222 14.45 -56.37 -34.24
C ASN A 222 13.92 -57.11 -35.47
N ASP A 223 13.09 -56.47 -36.30
CA ASP A 223 12.51 -57.08 -37.51
C ASP A 223 13.20 -56.60 -38.80
N LEU A 224 14.08 -55.60 -38.71
CA LEU A 224 14.69 -54.92 -39.85
C LEU A 224 16.23 -54.94 -39.77
N THR A 225 16.83 -56.10 -39.97
CA THR A 225 18.07 -56.15 -40.76
C THR A 225 17.74 -55.75 -42.19
N THR A 226 17.66 -54.45 -42.47
CA THR A 226 17.98 -53.76 -43.74
C THR A 226 17.26 -52.40 -43.80
N GLY A 227 18.03 -51.32 -43.97
CA GLY A 227 17.55 -50.11 -44.67
C GLY A 227 17.18 -48.87 -43.83
N GLN A 228 18.12 -47.92 -43.81
CA GLN A 228 17.97 -46.46 -43.90
C GLN A 228 17.24 -45.66 -42.79
N ALA A 229 18.05 -44.97 -41.99
CA ALA A 229 17.68 -44.01 -40.96
C ALA A 229 17.11 -42.69 -41.51
N THR A 230 16.02 -42.20 -40.89
CA THR A 230 15.48 -40.85 -41.09
C THR A 230 15.66 -40.02 -39.80
N LYS A 231 16.11 -38.77 -39.93
CA LYS A 231 16.47 -37.86 -38.82
C LYS A 231 15.25 -37.05 -38.33
N PRO A 232 15.12 -36.72 -37.03
CA PRO A 232 14.04 -35.87 -36.54
C PRO A 232 14.38 -34.37 -36.65
N ASN A 233 13.37 -33.55 -36.97
CA ASN A 233 13.42 -32.09 -36.99
C ASN A 233 13.26 -31.52 -35.57
N LEU A 234 14.21 -30.70 -35.12
CA LEU A 234 14.15 -29.96 -33.85
C LEU A 234 13.35 -28.66 -34.03
N MET A 235 12.25 -28.51 -33.29
CA MET A 235 11.46 -27.28 -33.23
C MET A 235 11.93 -26.42 -32.05
N PHE A 236 12.40 -25.20 -32.32
CA PHE A 236 12.72 -24.20 -31.30
C PHE A 236 11.49 -23.33 -31.01
N LYS A 237 10.97 -23.35 -29.78
CA LYS A 237 9.96 -22.39 -29.31
C LYS A 237 10.62 -21.17 -28.68
N ILE A 238 10.41 -20.01 -29.29
CA ILE A 238 10.82 -18.70 -28.76
C ILE A 238 9.70 -18.20 -27.83
N ALA A 239 10.03 -18.00 -26.55
CA ALA A 239 9.08 -17.46 -25.56
C ALA A 239 8.94 -15.94 -25.74
N SER A 240 7.78 -15.50 -26.25
CA SER A 240 7.42 -14.09 -26.32
C SER A 240 6.84 -13.62 -24.97
N LYS A 241 7.52 -12.69 -24.28
CA LYS A 241 6.97 -11.98 -23.12
C LYS A 241 5.96 -10.93 -23.61
N ARG A 242 4.67 -11.27 -23.60
CA ARG A 242 3.58 -10.32 -23.88
C ARG A 242 3.36 -9.42 -22.65
N TYR A 243 3.63 -8.13 -22.78
CA TYR A 243 3.26 -7.12 -21.77
C TYR A 243 1.74 -7.10 -21.59
N ARG A 244 1.28 -7.16 -20.33
CA ARG A 244 -0.13 -6.99 -19.97
C ARG A 244 -0.49 -5.50 -20.11
N THR A 245 -1.24 -5.14 -21.15
CA THR A 245 -1.84 -3.81 -21.28
C THR A 245 -3.02 -3.67 -20.31
N VAL A 246 -3.33 -2.44 -19.89
CA VAL A 246 -4.40 -2.11 -18.94
C VAL A 246 -5.76 -2.63 -19.45
N ASP A 247 -5.97 -2.64 -20.76
CA ASP A 247 -7.18 -3.15 -21.39
C ASP A 247 -7.41 -4.64 -21.12
N ALA A 248 -6.34 -5.44 -21.08
CA ALA A 248 -6.43 -6.87 -20.76
C ALA A 248 -6.70 -7.15 -19.27
N LEU A 249 -6.53 -6.13 -18.41
CA LEU A 249 -6.86 -6.18 -16.99
C LEU A 249 -8.31 -5.74 -16.75
N LEU A 250 -8.74 -4.66 -17.42
CA LEU A 250 -10.13 -4.20 -17.41
C LEU A 250 -11.08 -5.26 -17.97
N GLN A 251 -10.73 -5.88 -19.11
CA GLN A 251 -11.57 -6.90 -19.72
C GLN A 251 -11.78 -8.10 -18.80
N ARG A 252 -10.74 -8.56 -18.08
CA ARG A 252 -10.86 -9.63 -17.08
C ARG A 252 -11.63 -9.23 -15.82
N MET A 253 -11.67 -7.94 -15.48
CA MET A 253 -12.42 -7.43 -14.32
C MET A 253 -13.93 -7.46 -14.58
N PHE A 254 -14.36 -7.25 -15.82
CA PHE A 254 -15.78 -7.21 -16.20
C PHE A 254 -16.29 -8.52 -16.82
N GLU A 255 -15.41 -9.43 -17.24
CA GLU A 255 -15.81 -10.73 -17.82
C GLU A 255 -16.48 -11.68 -16.81
N ALA A 256 -16.35 -11.42 -15.51
CA ALA A 256 -17.06 -12.15 -14.44
C ALA A 256 -18.45 -11.58 -14.13
N ASP A 257 -18.75 -10.35 -14.58
CA ASP A 257 -20.05 -9.67 -14.40
C ASP A 257 -20.92 -9.79 -15.67
N ILE A 258 -20.41 -10.41 -16.73
CA ILE A 258 -21.14 -10.66 -17.97
C ILE A 258 -21.87 -11.99 -17.83
N ASP A 259 -23.18 -11.91 -17.61
CA ASP A 259 -24.05 -13.08 -17.54
C ASP A 259 -24.21 -13.68 -18.96
N PRO A 260 -23.98 -14.98 -19.19
CA PRO A 260 -24.26 -15.61 -20.49
C PRO A 260 -25.72 -15.46 -20.95
N GLU A 261 -26.65 -15.12 -20.05
CA GLU A 261 -28.05 -14.83 -20.38
C GLU A 261 -28.24 -13.49 -21.13
N ASP A 262 -27.36 -12.49 -20.94
CA ASP A 262 -27.45 -11.20 -21.65
C ASP A 262 -27.16 -11.32 -23.17
N PHE A 263 -26.48 -12.39 -23.59
CA PHE A 263 -26.28 -12.71 -25.00
C PHE A 263 -27.37 -13.62 -25.57
N ALA A 264 -28.16 -14.29 -24.72
CA ALA A 264 -29.24 -15.17 -25.15
C ALA A 264 -30.48 -14.39 -25.60
N GLU A 265 -30.72 -13.18 -25.07
CA GLU A 265 -31.87 -12.37 -25.46
C GLU A 265 -31.78 -11.78 -26.89
N ILE A 266 -30.58 -11.71 -27.48
CA ILE A 266 -30.41 -11.15 -28.83
C ILE A 266 -30.65 -12.19 -29.93
N ASP A 267 -30.41 -13.48 -29.67
CA ASP A 267 -30.47 -14.51 -30.72
C ASP A 267 -31.85 -15.19 -30.86
N GLU A 268 -32.71 -15.13 -29.82
CA GLU A 268 -34.08 -15.67 -29.91
C GLU A 268 -35.07 -14.75 -30.66
N SER A 269 -34.74 -13.48 -30.85
CA SER A 269 -35.62 -12.52 -31.54
C SER A 269 -35.44 -12.45 -33.06
N GLN A 270 -34.43 -13.13 -33.64
CA GLN A 270 -34.15 -13.11 -35.09
C GLN A 270 -34.24 -14.47 -35.80
N ALA A 271 -34.67 -15.53 -35.12
CA ALA A 271 -34.86 -16.87 -35.72
C ALA A 271 -36.29 -17.14 -36.24
N ARG A 272 -37.14 -16.12 -36.43
CA ARG A 272 -38.47 -16.27 -37.04
C ARG A 272 -38.76 -15.22 -38.12
N SER A 273 -38.19 -15.42 -39.30
CA SER A 273 -38.93 -15.41 -40.59
C SER A 273 -37.95 -15.23 -41.75
N PHE A 274 -37.54 -16.33 -42.38
CA PHE A 274 -37.23 -16.31 -43.80
C PHE A 274 -37.80 -17.61 -44.37
N GLU A 275 -39.08 -17.59 -44.68
CA GLU A 275 -39.69 -18.59 -45.55
C GLU A 275 -39.09 -18.44 -46.95
N ASN A 276 -38.47 -19.51 -47.46
CA ASN A 276 -38.09 -19.62 -48.86
C ASN A 276 -39.37 -19.70 -49.72
N PRO A 277 -39.53 -18.88 -50.77
CA PRO A 277 -40.67 -19.01 -51.65
C PRO A 277 -40.50 -20.27 -52.52
N VAL A 278 -41.47 -21.18 -52.40
CA VAL A 278 -41.62 -22.34 -53.31
C VAL A 278 -42.28 -21.85 -54.59
N PHE A 279 -41.53 -21.83 -55.69
CA PHE A 279 -42.11 -21.66 -57.03
C PHE A 279 -42.75 -22.99 -57.46
N GLY A 280 -44.09 -23.05 -57.41
CA GLY A 280 -44.87 -24.12 -57.99
C GLY A 280 -44.89 -24.04 -59.52
N MET A 281 -44.35 -25.06 -60.18
CA MET A 281 -44.67 -25.38 -61.57
C MET A 281 -46.06 -26.04 -61.65
N GLY A 282 -46.85 -25.62 -62.63
CA GLY A 282 -48.07 -26.28 -63.09
C GLY A 282 -49.13 -25.23 -63.44
N GLY A 283 -49.56 -25.01 -64.67
CA GLY A 283 -49.63 -25.93 -65.80
C GLY A 283 -51.10 -26.07 -66.19
N ARG A 284 -51.51 -25.26 -67.18
CA ARG A 284 -52.81 -25.20 -67.89
C ARG A 284 -54.02 -24.70 -67.14
#